data_AF-A0A212SHL6-F1
#
_entry.id   AF-A0A212SHL6-F1
#
_cell.length_a   1.000
_cell.length_b   1.000
_cell.length_c   1.000
_cell.angle_alpha   90.00
_cell.angle_beta   90.00
_cell.angle_gamma   90.00
#
_symmetry.space_group_name_H-M   'P 1'
#
loop_
_entity.id
_entity.type
_entity.pdbx_description
1 polymer ?
#
loop_
_entity_poly.entity_id
_entity_poly.type
_entity_poly.pdbx_seq_one_letter_code
_entity_poly.pdbx_strand_id
1 'polypeptide(L)'
;MEHQRVGAVKGVILDKDGNTVYDLYSEFGISAAADVNFDLTAAGKPRKQCASIVRSVAQSLGGIAYSGIYALCGDTFWDTLITHADIEKTYLYQEGQQLRNGIAYQTLTFGGIIWENYKGYVPANDGSGGVTPFIGATEARVFPLGVPNFFRTVFAPADYMETTNTIGLPRYAKAIPSDNNKGVRLE
;
A
#
# COMPACT_ATOMS: atom_id res chain seq x y z
N MET A 1 4.40 7.01 9.58
CA MET A 1 3.26 6.07 9.69
C MET A 1 2.91 5.45 8.33
N GLU A 2 2.86 6.22 7.25
CA GLU A 2 2.59 5.68 5.91
C GLU A 2 3.63 4.63 5.47
N HIS A 3 4.92 4.86 5.75
CA HIS A 3 5.99 3.89 5.51
C HIS A 3 5.73 2.50 6.13
N GLN A 4 5.26 2.48 7.37
CA GLN A 4 4.92 1.25 8.09
C GLN A 4 3.67 0.58 7.52
N ARG A 5 2.67 1.36 7.11
CA ARG A 5 1.42 0.85 6.52
C ARG A 5 1.65 0.23 5.14
N VAL A 6 2.43 0.89 4.29
CA VAL A 6 2.80 0.32 2.98
C VAL A 6 3.77 -0.85 3.15
N GLY A 7 4.68 -0.78 4.12
CA GLY A 7 5.51 -1.93 4.51
C GLY A 7 4.67 -3.15 4.92
N ALA A 8 3.58 -2.94 5.68
CA ALA A 8 2.66 -4.01 6.04
C ALA A 8 1.94 -4.61 4.82
N VAL A 9 1.61 -3.80 3.81
CA VAL A 9 1.04 -4.30 2.53
C VAL A 9 2.06 -5.11 1.73
N LYS A 10 3.35 -4.78 1.80
CA LYS A 10 4.43 -5.56 1.18
C LYS A 10 4.76 -6.84 1.95
N GLY A 11 4.39 -6.91 3.22
CA GLY A 11 4.77 -7.96 4.16
C GLY A 11 6.15 -7.76 4.80
N VAL A 12 6.88 -6.70 4.45
CA VAL A 12 8.18 -6.36 5.06
C VAL A 12 8.18 -4.87 5.41
N ILE A 13 8.40 -4.58 6.69
CA ILE A 13 8.51 -3.22 7.20
C ILE A 13 9.98 -2.84 7.23
N LEU A 14 10.32 -1.88 6.38
CA LEU A 14 11.66 -1.30 6.29
C LEU A 14 11.75 -0.04 7.18
N ASP A 15 12.96 0.29 7.64
CA ASP A 15 13.29 1.57 8.27
C ASP A 15 13.55 2.64 7.21
N LYS A 16 13.70 3.90 7.63
CA LYS A 16 14.12 5.03 6.79
C LYS A 16 15.43 4.78 6.02
N ASP A 17 16.30 3.92 6.56
CA ASP A 17 17.60 3.58 6.00
C ASP A 17 17.55 2.31 5.11
N GLY A 18 16.35 1.77 4.86
CA GLY A 18 16.14 0.60 3.99
C GLY A 18 16.43 -0.75 4.65
N ASN A 19 16.77 -0.77 5.93
CA ASN A 19 16.96 -2.01 6.70
C ASN A 19 15.61 -2.65 7.07
N THR A 20 15.53 -3.98 7.02
CA THR A 20 14.35 -4.71 7.49
C THR A 20 14.20 -4.59 9.01
N VAL A 21 13.12 -3.96 9.44
CA VAL A 21 12.75 -3.84 10.87
C VAL A 21 11.92 -5.04 11.29
N TYR A 22 10.93 -5.40 10.47
CA TYR A 22 10.09 -6.57 10.69
C TYR A 22 9.76 -7.27 9.37
N ASP A 23 9.95 -8.58 9.35
CA ASP A 23 9.44 -9.46 8.30
C ASP A 23 8.15 -10.12 8.81
N LEU A 24 7.01 -9.67 8.28
CA LEU A 24 5.70 -10.16 8.70
C LEU A 24 5.45 -11.59 8.21
N TYR A 25 6.11 -12.04 7.14
CA TYR A 25 6.03 -13.43 6.67
C TYR A 25 6.65 -14.37 7.69
N SER A 26 7.84 -14.02 8.21
CA SER A 26 8.48 -14.78 9.27
C SER A 26 7.70 -14.73 10.58
N GLU A 27 7.18 -13.56 10.95
CA GLU A 27 6.45 -13.36 12.21
C GLU A 27 5.15 -14.16 12.28
N PHE A 28 4.38 -14.18 11.19
CA PHE A 28 3.12 -14.93 11.13
C PHE A 28 3.29 -16.37 10.64
N GLY A 29 4.51 -16.80 10.31
CA GLY A 29 4.79 -18.14 9.76
C GLY A 29 4.12 -18.39 8.40
N ILE A 30 3.93 -17.34 7.61
CA ILE A 30 3.26 -17.39 6.30
C ILE A 30 4.31 -17.26 5.21
N SER A 31 4.29 -18.14 4.22
CA SER A 31 5.17 -18.01 3.05
C SER A 31 4.72 -16.84 2.17
N ALA A 32 5.67 -16.01 1.72
CA ALA A 32 5.37 -14.99 0.72
C ALA A 32 4.80 -15.65 -0.54
N ALA A 33 3.69 -15.12 -1.05
CA ALA A 33 3.13 -15.58 -2.31
C ALA A 33 4.14 -15.28 -3.44
N ALA A 34 4.31 -16.25 -4.35
CA ALA A 34 5.19 -16.06 -5.49
C ALA A 34 4.72 -14.88 -6.35
N ASP A 35 5.68 -14.09 -6.85
CA ASP A 35 5.38 -12.99 -7.76
C ASP A 35 4.67 -13.54 -9.02
N VAL A 36 3.52 -12.96 -9.33
CA VAL A 36 2.74 -13.30 -10.52
C VAL A 36 3.15 -12.36 -11.64
N ASN A 37 3.77 -12.91 -12.69
CA ASN A 37 4.02 -12.13 -13.90
C ASN A 37 2.69 -11.78 -14.56
N PHE A 38 2.32 -10.50 -14.55
CA PHE A 38 1.09 -10.01 -15.16
C PHE A 38 1.40 -9.57 -16.59
N ASP A 39 1.09 -10.42 -17.55
CA ASP A 39 1.35 -10.17 -18.96
C ASP A 39 0.42 -9.06 -19.50
N LEU A 40 0.99 -7.88 -19.69
CA LEU A 40 0.37 -6.69 -20.31
C LEU A 40 0.79 -6.50 -21.77
N THR A 41 1.40 -7.51 -22.41
CA THR A 41 1.67 -7.46 -23.85
C THR A 41 0.36 -7.57 -24.65
N ALA A 42 0.38 -7.23 -25.94
CA ALA A 42 -0.81 -7.31 -26.79
C ALA A 42 -1.42 -8.73 -26.90
N ALA A 43 -0.64 -9.78 -26.63
CA ALA A 43 -1.13 -11.16 -26.58
C ALA A 43 -1.73 -11.53 -25.22
N GLY A 44 -1.45 -10.73 -24.19
CA GLY A 44 -1.87 -10.90 -22.81
C GLY A 44 -3.38 -11.04 -22.67
N LYS A 45 -3.80 -11.83 -21.69
CA LYS A 45 -5.22 -12.05 -21.36
C LYS A 45 -5.50 -11.51 -19.95
N PRO A 46 -5.51 -10.18 -19.74
CA PRO A 46 -5.58 -9.58 -18.42
C PRO A 46 -6.84 -10.02 -17.63
N ARG A 47 -7.98 -10.24 -18.29
CA ARG A 47 -9.20 -10.78 -17.64
C ARG A 47 -8.98 -12.16 -16.99
N LYS A 48 -8.28 -13.07 -17.68
CA LYS A 48 -7.99 -14.41 -17.15
C LYS A 48 -7.01 -14.33 -16.00
N GLN A 49 -6.02 -13.45 -16.11
CA GLN A 49 -5.03 -13.22 -15.05
C GLN A 49 -5.68 -12.64 -13.79
N CYS A 50 -6.52 -11.61 -13.91
CA CYS A 50 -7.29 -11.09 -12.78
C CYS A 50 -8.15 -12.17 -12.13
N ALA A 51 -8.89 -12.97 -12.90
CA ALA A 51 -9.71 -14.04 -12.35
C ALA A 51 -8.88 -15.10 -11.60
N SER A 52 -7.64 -15.36 -12.03
CA SER A 52 -6.72 -16.24 -11.31
C SER A 52 -6.27 -15.64 -9.98
N ILE A 53 -5.96 -14.34 -9.96
CA ILE A 53 -5.58 -13.60 -8.74
C ILE A 53 -6.74 -13.62 -7.74
N VAL A 54 -7.95 -13.29 -8.16
CA VAL A 54 -9.14 -13.30 -7.29
C VAL A 54 -9.35 -14.68 -6.66
N ARG A 55 -9.22 -15.76 -7.44
CA ARG A 55 -9.35 -17.13 -6.94
C ARG A 55 -8.23 -17.51 -5.96
N SER A 56 -6.99 -17.12 -6.26
CA SER A 56 -5.84 -17.36 -5.38
C SER A 56 -6.04 -16.67 -4.02
N VAL A 57 -6.44 -15.39 -4.02
CA VAL A 57 -6.74 -14.66 -2.78
C VAL A 57 -7.86 -15.32 -1.98
N ALA A 58 -8.95 -15.73 -2.66
CA ALA A 58 -10.05 -16.42 -2.00
C ALA A 58 -9.65 -17.78 -1.39
N GLN A 59 -8.77 -18.53 -2.08
CA GLN A 59 -8.23 -19.79 -1.58
C GLN A 59 -7.32 -19.58 -0.36
N SER A 60 -6.43 -18.59 -0.41
CA SER A 60 -5.54 -18.25 0.70
C SER A 60 -6.29 -17.75 1.94
N LEU A 61 -7.43 -17.08 1.76
CA LEU A 61 -8.28 -16.64 2.87
C LEU A 61 -9.09 -17.78 3.51
N GLY A 62 -9.13 -18.98 2.92
CA GLY A 62 -9.73 -20.16 3.55
C GLY A 62 -11.21 -20.02 3.91
N GLY A 63 -11.97 -19.18 3.19
CA GLY A 63 -13.40 -18.95 3.44
C GLY A 63 -13.73 -17.77 4.37
N ILE A 64 -12.73 -16.97 4.77
CA ILE A 64 -12.98 -15.69 5.45
C ILE A 64 -13.63 -14.71 4.46
N ALA A 65 -14.71 -14.06 4.89
CA ALA A 65 -15.39 -13.06 4.08
C ALA A 65 -14.50 -11.82 3.84
N TYR A 66 -14.53 -11.30 2.62
CA TYR A 66 -13.87 -10.07 2.19
C TYR A 66 -14.86 -9.25 1.35
N SER A 67 -14.74 -7.92 1.38
CA SER A 67 -15.66 -7.01 0.67
C SER A 67 -15.19 -6.70 -0.76
N GLY A 68 -13.92 -6.90 -1.06
CA GLY A 68 -13.34 -6.63 -2.37
C GLY A 68 -11.85 -6.91 -2.38
N ILE A 69 -11.23 -6.73 -3.55
CA ILE A 69 -9.78 -6.86 -3.73
C ILE A 69 -9.27 -5.54 -4.27
N TYR A 70 -8.19 -5.05 -3.66
CA TYR A 70 -7.57 -3.78 -3.98
C TYR A 70 -6.11 -3.99 -4.39
N ALA A 71 -5.64 -3.19 -5.34
CA ALA A 71 -4.30 -3.28 -5.87
C ALA A 71 -3.66 -1.88 -5.96
N LEU A 72 -2.52 -1.71 -5.31
CA LEU A 72 -1.70 -0.53 -5.45
C LEU A 72 -0.66 -0.75 -6.54
N CYS A 73 -0.63 0.13 -7.53
CA CYS A 73 0.22 0.03 -8.72
C CYS A 73 1.29 1.11 -8.72
N GLY A 74 2.47 0.78 -9.25
CA GLY A 74 3.43 1.77 -9.70
C GLY A 74 3.04 2.41 -11.04
N ASP A 75 3.69 3.53 -11.37
CA ASP A 75 3.34 4.35 -12.53
C ASP A 75 3.44 3.61 -13.87
N THR A 76 4.55 2.90 -14.11
CA THR A 76 4.77 2.18 -15.39
C THR A 76 3.80 1.01 -15.55
N PHE A 77 3.48 0.30 -14.46
CA PHE A 77 2.46 -0.75 -14.47
C PHE A 77 1.09 -0.17 -14.76
N TRP A 78 0.74 0.96 -14.13
CA TRP A 78 -0.52 1.64 -14.37
C TRP A 78 -0.67 2.06 -15.83
N ASP A 79 0.34 2.74 -16.39
CA ASP A 79 0.30 3.24 -17.77
C ASP A 79 0.15 2.11 -18.79
N THR A 80 0.79 0.97 -18.56
CA THR A 80 0.65 -0.22 -19.41
C THR A 80 -0.70 -0.93 -19.21
N LEU A 81 -1.27 -0.91 -18.01
CA LEU A 81 -2.58 -1.49 -17.71
C LEU A 81 -3.70 -0.74 -18.46
N ILE A 82 -3.71 0.58 -18.36
CA ILE A 82 -4.78 1.41 -18.93
C ILE A 82 -4.73 1.49 -20.47
N THR A 83 -3.53 1.36 -21.07
CA THR A 83 -3.33 1.42 -22.53
C THR A 83 -3.55 0.07 -23.21
N HIS A 84 -3.75 -1.00 -22.44
CA HIS A 84 -3.99 -2.32 -23.00
C HIS A 84 -5.37 -2.38 -23.68
N ALA A 85 -5.41 -2.83 -24.94
CA ALA A 85 -6.61 -2.78 -25.79
C ALA A 85 -7.88 -3.41 -25.17
N ASP A 86 -7.76 -4.52 -24.43
CA ASP A 86 -8.92 -5.14 -23.75
C ASP A 86 -9.47 -4.30 -22.59
N ILE A 87 -8.60 -3.52 -21.94
CA ILE A 87 -8.95 -2.65 -20.80
C ILE A 87 -9.48 -1.34 -21.34
N GLU A 88 -8.80 -0.74 -22.31
CA GLU A 88 -9.24 0.48 -23.01
C GLU A 88 -10.63 0.30 -23.64
N LYS A 89 -10.92 -0.86 -24.26
CA LYS A 89 -12.27 -1.18 -24.75
C LYS A 89 -13.29 -1.18 -23.63
N THR A 90 -12.97 -1.80 -22.49
CA THR A 90 -13.89 -1.83 -21.33
C THR A 90 -14.13 -0.42 -20.79
N TYR A 91 -13.07 0.41 -20.79
CA TYR A 91 -13.08 1.80 -20.34
C TYR A 91 -13.91 2.72 -21.24
N LEU A 92 -13.75 2.61 -22.57
CA LEU A 92 -14.48 3.40 -23.56
C LEU A 92 -16.00 3.27 -23.40
N TYR A 93 -16.48 2.08 -23.01
CA TYR A 93 -17.90 1.83 -22.78
C TYR A 93 -18.42 2.31 -21.42
N GLN A 94 -17.58 2.42 -20.39
CA GLN A 94 -18.03 2.69 -19.02
C GLN A 94 -17.75 4.13 -18.54
N GLU A 95 -16.61 4.74 -18.89
CA GLU A 95 -16.15 5.97 -18.24
C GLU A 95 -15.47 6.99 -19.19
N GLY A 96 -16.05 7.24 -20.37
CA GLY A 96 -15.56 8.25 -21.32
C GLY A 96 -15.44 9.69 -20.76
N GLN A 97 -15.94 9.95 -19.54
CA GLN A 97 -15.78 11.20 -18.81
C GLN A 97 -14.42 11.34 -18.10
N GLN A 98 -13.83 10.24 -17.58
CA GLN A 98 -12.63 10.31 -16.75
C GLN A 98 -11.34 10.54 -17.57
N LEU A 99 -11.27 10.07 -18.81
CA LEU A 99 -10.16 10.37 -19.75
C LEU A 99 -9.93 11.87 -19.96
N ARG A 100 -10.94 12.71 -19.71
CA ARG A 100 -10.84 14.17 -19.84
C ARG A 100 -10.21 14.86 -18.63
N ASN A 101 -10.17 14.23 -17.46
CA ASN A 101 -9.69 14.83 -16.21
C ASN A 101 -8.24 14.48 -15.87
N GLY A 102 -7.56 13.69 -16.71
CA GLY A 102 -6.19 13.23 -16.51
C GLY A 102 -6.16 11.76 -16.06
N ILE A 103 -5.05 11.09 -16.35
CA ILE A 103 -4.95 9.62 -16.33
C ILE A 103 -4.09 9.13 -15.14
N ALA A 104 -3.25 10.01 -14.59
CA ALA A 104 -2.36 9.72 -13.48
C ALA A 104 -3.09 9.71 -12.14
N TYR A 105 -2.64 8.86 -11.21
CA TYR A 105 -3.17 8.76 -9.83
C TYR A 105 -4.68 8.55 -9.76
N GLN A 106 -5.20 7.75 -10.70
CA GLN A 106 -6.61 7.36 -10.74
C GLN A 106 -6.82 5.95 -10.24
N THR A 107 -8.09 5.59 -10.09
CA THR A 107 -8.53 4.26 -9.71
C THR A 107 -9.37 3.66 -10.84
N LEU A 108 -9.15 2.39 -11.15
CA LEU A 108 -9.85 1.63 -12.19
C LEU A 108 -10.35 0.31 -11.62
N THR A 109 -11.62 -0.01 -11.82
CA THR A 109 -12.15 -1.33 -11.46
C THR A 109 -12.11 -2.26 -12.68
N PHE A 110 -11.30 -3.32 -12.62
CA PHE A 110 -11.20 -4.29 -13.69
C PHE A 110 -10.96 -5.70 -13.19
N GLY A 111 -11.72 -6.67 -13.73
CA GLY A 111 -11.55 -8.09 -13.42
C GLY A 111 -11.84 -8.48 -11.97
N GLY A 112 -12.69 -7.69 -11.28
CA GLY A 112 -13.02 -7.89 -9.86
C GLY A 112 -11.98 -7.32 -8.88
N ILE A 113 -11.03 -6.53 -9.39
CA ILE A 113 -9.97 -5.87 -8.63
C ILE A 113 -10.08 -4.37 -8.86
N ILE A 114 -9.93 -3.60 -7.78
CA ILE A 114 -9.81 -2.14 -7.83
C ILE A 114 -8.33 -1.81 -7.89
N TRP A 115 -7.88 -1.27 -9.01
CA TRP A 115 -6.50 -0.86 -9.26
C TRP A 115 -6.37 0.62 -8.99
N GLU A 116 -5.38 1.04 -8.19
CA GLU A 116 -5.08 2.44 -7.91
C GLU A 116 -3.62 2.74 -8.27
N ASN A 117 -3.39 3.81 -9.02
CA ASN A 117 -2.04 4.34 -9.18
C ASN A 117 -1.62 5.08 -7.89
N TYR A 118 -0.66 4.49 -7.18
CA TYR A 118 -0.25 4.95 -5.86
C TYR A 118 0.78 6.08 -5.93
N LYS A 119 0.39 7.27 -5.46
CA LYS A 119 1.23 8.48 -5.44
C LYS A 119 2.34 8.47 -4.37
N GLY A 120 2.35 7.50 -3.47
CA GLY A 120 3.26 7.54 -2.32
C GLY A 120 4.72 7.36 -2.73
N TYR A 121 5.58 8.26 -2.26
CA TYR A 121 7.04 8.18 -2.39
C TYR A 121 7.73 8.55 -1.09
N VAL A 122 8.96 8.04 -0.92
CA VAL A 122 9.89 8.45 0.13
C VAL A 122 10.89 9.42 -0.50
N PRO A 123 10.98 10.68 -0.03
CA PRO A 123 12.06 11.56 -0.43
C PRO A 123 13.39 11.00 0.09
N ALA A 124 14.43 11.05 -0.75
CA ALA A 124 15.75 10.60 -0.36
C ALA A 124 16.31 11.51 0.75
N ASN A 125 16.80 10.88 1.82
CA ASN A 125 17.39 11.58 2.97
C ASN A 125 18.86 11.96 2.73
N ASP A 126 19.40 11.69 1.54
CA ASP A 126 20.80 11.90 1.17
C ASP A 126 21.09 13.29 0.56
N GLY A 127 20.07 14.15 0.47
CA GLY A 127 20.18 15.49 -0.13
C GLY A 127 20.24 15.50 -1.67
N SER A 128 20.11 14.34 -2.32
CA SER A 128 20.11 14.22 -3.79
C SER A 128 18.84 14.76 -4.45
N GLY A 129 17.77 14.99 -3.68
CA GLY A 129 16.45 15.32 -4.21
C GLY A 129 15.76 14.16 -4.92
N GLY A 130 16.34 12.96 -4.87
CA GLY A 130 15.73 11.73 -5.41
C GLY A 130 14.46 11.35 -4.65
N VAL A 131 13.55 10.67 -5.34
CA VAL A 131 12.35 10.08 -4.74
C VAL A 131 12.35 8.58 -5.01
N THR A 132 12.10 7.77 -3.99
CA THR A 132 11.92 6.33 -4.14
C THR A 132 10.43 6.03 -4.00
N PRO A 133 9.75 5.53 -5.05
CA PRO A 133 8.34 5.20 -4.95
C PRO A 133 8.14 4.04 -3.99
N PHE A 134 7.04 4.09 -3.25
CA PHE A 134 6.72 3.03 -2.30
C PHE A 134 6.39 1.71 -3.01
N ILE A 135 5.73 1.74 -4.16
CA ILE A 135 5.52 0.54 -4.99
C ILE A 135 6.48 0.65 -6.17
N GLY A 136 7.14 -0.45 -6.54
CA GLY A 136 8.04 -0.46 -7.69
C GLY A 136 7.29 0.00 -8.95
N ALA A 137 7.94 0.78 -9.82
CA ALA A 137 7.27 1.40 -10.98
C ALA A 137 6.56 0.36 -11.88
N THR A 138 7.12 -0.85 -11.99
CA THR A 138 6.58 -1.97 -12.78
C THR A 138 5.85 -3.02 -11.94
N GLU A 139 5.57 -2.73 -10.67
CA GLU A 139 4.95 -3.68 -9.74
C GLU A 139 3.54 -3.25 -9.35
N ALA A 140 2.75 -4.23 -8.95
CA ALA A 140 1.48 -4.01 -8.27
C ALA A 140 1.36 -4.94 -7.06
N ARG A 141 0.80 -4.44 -5.96
CA ARG A 141 0.57 -5.21 -4.72
C ARG A 141 -0.93 -5.35 -4.51
N VAL A 142 -1.40 -6.59 -4.52
CA VAL A 142 -2.82 -6.94 -4.41
C VAL A 142 -3.13 -7.47 -3.02
N PHE A 143 -4.20 -6.97 -2.40
CA PHE A 143 -4.64 -7.40 -1.07
C PHE A 143 -6.17 -7.36 -0.95
N PRO A 144 -6.75 -8.21 -0.09
CA PRO A 144 -8.18 -8.19 0.17
C PRO A 144 -8.58 -7.04 1.09
N LEU A 145 -9.79 -6.51 0.88
CA LEU A 145 -10.43 -5.52 1.76
C LEU A 145 -11.55 -6.16 2.57
N GLY A 146 -11.86 -5.57 3.72
CA GLY A 146 -12.99 -5.99 4.55
C GLY A 146 -12.78 -7.32 5.29
N VAL A 147 -11.58 -7.88 5.26
CA VAL A 147 -11.22 -9.04 6.07
C VAL A 147 -11.11 -8.59 7.54
N PRO A 148 -11.89 -9.18 8.46
CA PRO A 148 -11.85 -8.81 9.87
C PRO A 148 -10.44 -8.94 10.45
N ASN A 149 -9.97 -7.89 11.15
CA ASN A 149 -8.67 -7.83 11.83
C ASN A 149 -7.42 -7.97 10.94
N PHE A 150 -7.52 -7.86 9.62
CA PHE A 150 -6.38 -8.06 8.72
C PHE A 150 -5.35 -6.92 8.78
N PHE A 151 -5.81 -5.67 8.73
CA PHE A 151 -4.96 -4.49 8.90
C PHE A 151 -5.29 -3.81 10.22
N ARG A 152 -4.47 -4.05 11.25
CA ARG A 152 -4.61 -3.41 12.57
C ARG A 152 -3.42 -2.50 12.84
N THR A 153 -3.70 -1.24 13.18
CA THR A 153 -2.69 -0.36 13.80
C THR A 153 -2.90 -0.39 15.31
N VAL A 154 -1.85 -0.74 16.06
CA VAL A 154 -1.86 -0.74 17.52
C VAL A 154 -0.84 0.29 17.99
N PHE A 155 -1.22 1.12 18.96
CA PHE A 155 -0.35 2.13 19.56
C PHE A 155 0.05 1.67 20.96
N ALA A 156 1.34 1.75 21.28
CA ALA A 156 1.84 1.60 22.63
C ALA A 156 1.73 2.93 23.40
N PRO A 157 1.72 2.92 24.73
CA PRO A 157 1.83 4.12 25.54
C PRO A 157 3.15 4.84 25.26
N ALA A 158 3.19 6.17 25.39
CA ALA A 158 4.45 6.91 25.30
C ALA A 158 5.42 6.48 26.41
N ASP A 159 6.72 6.67 26.14
CA ASP A 159 7.81 6.46 27.10
C ASP A 159 7.94 7.66 28.06
N TYR A 160 6.83 8.06 28.65
CA TYR A 160 6.81 8.98 29.77
C TYR A 160 6.39 8.22 31.03
N MET A 161 7.02 8.57 32.15
CA MET A 161 6.65 8.03 33.47
C MET A 161 5.15 8.22 33.76
N GLU A 162 4.56 9.32 33.28
CA GLU A 162 3.13 9.62 33.45
C GLU A 162 2.19 8.83 32.52
N THR A 163 2.70 8.30 31.41
CA THR A 163 1.93 7.49 30.45
C THR A 163 2.15 5.99 30.63
N THR A 164 2.97 5.60 31.59
CA THR A 164 3.18 4.18 31.94
C THR A 164 1.85 3.55 32.35
N ASN A 165 1.53 2.38 31.79
CA ASN A 165 0.28 1.65 32.03
C ASN A 165 -1.01 2.41 31.63
N THR A 166 -0.91 3.39 30.71
CA THR A 166 -2.06 4.08 30.13
C THR A 166 -2.40 3.54 28.74
N ILE A 167 -3.55 3.91 28.18
CA ILE A 167 -3.90 3.56 26.80
C ILE A 167 -2.96 4.28 25.83
N GLY A 168 -2.41 3.54 24.88
CA GLY A 168 -1.61 4.08 23.78
C GLY A 168 -2.41 5.04 22.89
N LEU A 169 -1.91 6.25 22.75
CA LEU A 169 -2.46 7.27 21.87
C LEU A 169 -1.65 7.38 20.57
N PRO A 170 -2.28 7.79 19.45
CA PRO A 170 -1.58 7.93 18.17
C PRO A 170 -0.44 8.97 18.18
N ARG A 171 -0.57 9.99 19.04
CA ARG A 171 0.42 11.05 19.25
C ARG A 171 0.36 11.50 20.70
N TYR A 172 1.52 11.83 21.23
CA TYR A 172 1.68 12.51 22.50
C TYR A 172 2.34 13.86 22.24
N ALA A 173 2.06 14.83 23.11
CA ALA A 173 2.69 16.14 23.06
C ALA A 173 3.02 16.56 24.48
N LYS A 174 4.29 16.88 24.75
CA LYS A 174 4.76 17.35 26.05
C LYS A 174 5.50 18.67 25.89
N ALA A 175 5.00 19.68 26.59
CA ALA A 175 5.66 20.97 26.72
C ALA A 175 6.67 20.91 27.87
N ILE A 176 7.95 20.97 27.55
CA ILE A 176 9.04 20.96 28.52
C ILE A 176 9.61 22.38 28.59
N PRO A 177 9.36 23.14 29.67
CA PRO A 177 9.93 24.46 29.83
C PRO A 177 11.47 24.36 29.93
N SER A 178 12.16 25.30 29.28
CA SER A 178 13.62 25.42 29.41
C SER A 178 13.99 25.85 30.83
N ASP A 179 15.19 25.51 31.29
CA ASP A 179 15.66 25.80 32.66
C ASP A 179 15.59 27.28 33.05
N ASN A 180 15.68 28.19 32.06
CA ASN A 180 15.58 29.64 32.27
C ASN A 180 14.14 30.18 32.15
N ASN A 181 13.15 29.32 31.94
CA ASN A 181 11.73 29.61 31.74
C ASN A 181 11.42 30.62 30.61
N LYS A 182 12.33 30.77 29.63
CA LYS A 182 12.19 31.68 28.48
C LYS A 182 11.84 30.95 27.18
N GLY A 183 11.80 29.63 27.21
CA GLY A 183 11.49 28.78 26.05
C GLY A 183 10.72 27.53 26.47
N VAL A 184 10.05 26.92 25.51
CA VAL A 184 9.38 25.63 25.66
C VAL A 184 9.83 24.74 24.51
N ARG A 185 10.32 23.55 24.84
CA ARG A 185 10.53 22.46 23.89
C ARG A 185 9.26 21.64 23.81
N LEU A 186 8.81 21.36 22.59
CA LEU A 186 7.75 20.39 22.34
C LEU A 186 8.38 19.05 22.00
N GLU A 187 7.90 18.00 22.66
CA GLU A 187 8.23 16.60 22.38
C GLU A 187 6.97 15.83 22.03
#